data_AF-A0A514CP11-F1
#
_entry.id   AF-A0A514CP11-F1
#
_cell.length_a   1.000
_cell.length_b   1.000
_cell.length_c   1.000
_cell.angle_alpha   90.00
_cell.angle_beta   90.00
_cell.angle_gamma   90.00
#
_symmetry.space_group_name_H-M   'P 1'
#
loop_
_entity.id
_entity.type
_entity.pdbx_description
1 polymer ?
#
loop_
_entity_poly.entity_id
_entity_poly.type
_entity_poly.pdbx_seq_one_letter_code
_entity_poly.pdbx_strand_id
1 'polypeptide(L)'
;MLLLACSPGTEKYDGYLFAYFEGGGEAANQEQIRFAVSADAVNWQALNNNQPVLSSSTISQTGGVRDPHILRGTGDGEFYMVATDMYTKENGWDHNPGVVLLRSPDLIEWKHGWVDLEASYPEQFNDVKWVWAPQVIYDEEVGKYLVYFTVRFYYDDRLDFYSAYANEDFTGFEAVPQLMFKTKYGAIDGDIVKKDGVYHLFYKGHTRNKEGEEFENGIQQATSNSLKGPWKENFRYLDIYAGKSTRVEGSSVFKLNGKEEYFLMYDLYSDHRYEYQRSSDLYHFSDTTGVFTKDFYPRHGSVISITKEEARRLEQKWGGVPKELIGQ
;
A
#
# COMPACT_ATOMS: atom_id res chain seq x y z
N MET A 1 25.25 -29.71 24.94
CA MET A 1 25.27 -28.35 24.39
C MET A 1 23.82 -27.97 24.12
N LEU A 2 23.17 -27.30 25.08
CA LEU A 2 21.78 -26.86 24.95
C LEU A 2 21.77 -25.67 23.97
N LEU A 3 21.19 -25.85 22.79
CA LEU A 3 20.81 -24.75 21.91
C LEU A 3 19.64 -24.02 22.58
N LEU A 4 19.92 -22.86 23.16
CA LEU A 4 18.87 -21.90 23.50
C LEU A 4 18.19 -21.47 22.20
N ALA A 5 16.98 -21.95 21.97
CA ALA A 5 16.07 -21.35 21.02
C ALA A 5 15.79 -19.91 21.50
N CYS A 6 16.39 -18.94 20.82
CA CYS A 6 16.03 -17.55 20.98
C CYS A 6 14.58 -17.43 20.51
N SER A 7 13.64 -17.24 21.44
CA SER A 7 12.30 -16.79 21.05
C SER A 7 12.47 -15.46 20.32
N PRO A 8 11.85 -15.23 19.16
CA PRO A 8 11.89 -13.91 18.52
C PRO A 8 11.29 -12.93 19.51
N GLY A 9 12.12 -12.07 20.11
CA GLY A 9 11.64 -10.99 20.94
C GLY A 9 10.72 -10.13 20.09
N THR A 10 9.51 -9.85 20.56
CA THR A 10 8.63 -8.88 19.91
C THR A 10 9.37 -7.55 19.89
N GLU A 11 9.88 -7.17 18.72
CA GLU A 11 10.56 -5.90 18.53
C GLU A 11 9.62 -4.78 18.99
N LYS A 12 10.07 -3.98 19.95
CA LYS A 12 9.25 -2.90 20.47
C LYS A 12 9.30 -1.76 19.47
N TYR A 13 8.18 -1.51 18.80
CA TYR A 13 8.04 -0.35 17.91
C TYR A 13 7.64 0.90 18.70
N ASP A 14 8.27 2.02 18.36
CA ASP A 14 8.10 3.30 19.04
C ASP A 14 7.29 4.31 18.21
N GLY A 15 7.18 4.07 16.90
CA GLY A 15 6.44 4.94 15.99
C GLY A 15 5.99 4.25 14.71
N TYR A 16 5.63 5.08 13.74
CA TYR A 16 5.13 4.68 12.44
C TYR A 16 5.78 5.53 11.35
N LEU A 17 5.97 4.93 10.18
CA LEU A 17 6.34 5.62 8.93
C LEU A 17 5.21 5.44 7.93
N PHE A 18 4.80 6.54 7.31
CA PHE A 18 3.84 6.60 6.22
C PHE A 18 4.58 6.90 4.91
N ALA A 19 4.55 5.95 3.98
CA ALA A 19 4.97 6.16 2.60
C ALA A 19 3.79 6.63 1.76
N TYR A 20 3.93 7.76 1.07
CA TYR A 20 2.86 8.38 0.28
C TYR A 20 3.42 9.17 -0.91
N PHE A 21 2.52 9.69 -1.74
CA PHE A 21 2.81 10.71 -2.74
C PHE A 21 1.80 11.86 -2.62
N GLU A 22 2.08 13.00 -3.25
CA GLU A 22 1.11 14.10 -3.38
C GLU A 22 0.63 14.23 -4.83
N GLY A 23 -0.65 14.55 -5.00
CA GLY A 23 -1.26 14.85 -6.31
C GLY A 23 -1.54 16.34 -6.53
N GLY A 24 -1.08 17.21 -5.61
CA GLY A 24 -1.25 18.66 -5.65
C GLY A 24 0.10 19.39 -5.55
N GLY A 25 0.10 20.71 -5.75
CA GLY A 25 1.32 21.52 -5.73
C GLY A 25 2.02 21.59 -7.10
N GLU A 26 3.33 21.87 -7.11
CA GLU A 26 4.11 21.94 -8.35
C GLU A 26 4.18 20.57 -9.05
N ALA A 27 3.90 20.53 -10.35
CA ALA A 27 3.80 19.28 -11.11
C ALA A 27 5.05 18.39 -10.99
N ALA A 28 6.24 19.00 -11.03
CA ALA A 28 7.51 18.27 -10.90
C ALA A 28 7.70 17.60 -9.53
N ASN A 29 6.95 18.03 -8.50
CA ASN A 29 7.02 17.51 -7.14
C ASN A 29 5.85 16.56 -6.80
N GLN A 30 4.88 16.41 -7.70
CA GLN A 30 3.79 15.43 -7.58
C GLN A 30 4.29 14.04 -7.94
N GLU A 31 3.58 13.00 -7.50
CA GLU A 31 3.83 11.60 -7.94
C GLU A 31 5.28 11.17 -7.66
N GLN A 32 5.75 11.55 -6.48
CA GLN A 32 7.03 11.14 -5.91
C GLN A 32 6.87 10.59 -4.51
N ILE A 33 7.73 9.64 -4.14
CA ILE A 33 7.73 9.05 -2.81
C ILE A 33 8.14 10.09 -1.78
N ARG A 34 7.32 10.20 -0.76
CA ARG A 34 7.48 11.04 0.42
C ARG A 34 7.27 10.20 1.66
N PHE A 35 7.91 10.60 2.75
CA PHE A 35 7.74 9.97 4.05
C PHE A 35 7.20 10.97 5.08
N ALA A 36 6.34 10.46 5.96
CA ALA A 36 5.95 11.12 7.18
C ALA A 36 6.07 10.12 8.34
N VAL A 37 6.22 10.64 9.56
CA VAL A 37 6.38 9.81 10.75
C VAL A 37 5.42 10.25 11.85
N SER A 38 5.04 9.31 12.71
CA SER A 38 4.17 9.56 13.85
C SER A 38 4.55 8.70 15.04
N ALA A 39 4.44 9.25 16.25
CA ALA A 39 4.61 8.49 17.48
C ALA A 39 3.34 7.73 17.90
N ASP A 40 2.17 8.17 17.44
CA ASP A 40 0.87 7.71 17.93
C ASP A 40 -0.11 7.30 16.83
N ALA A 41 0.33 7.32 15.57
CA ALA A 41 -0.45 7.11 14.35
C ALA A 41 -1.56 8.15 14.10
N VAL A 42 -1.60 9.25 14.86
CA VAL A 42 -2.63 10.30 14.75
C VAL A 42 -2.01 11.65 14.40
N ASN A 43 -0.89 11.99 15.02
CA ASN A 43 -0.13 13.20 14.78
C ASN A 43 1.07 12.88 13.90
N TRP A 44 1.02 13.31 12.64
CA TRP A 44 2.02 13.02 11.62
C TRP A 44 2.82 14.27 11.26
N GLN A 45 4.12 14.08 11.04
CA GLN A 45 5.03 15.11 10.54
C GLN A 45 5.73 14.60 9.28
N ALA A 46 5.69 15.39 8.21
CA ALA A 46 6.42 15.08 7.00
C ALA A 46 7.93 15.19 7.22
N LEU A 47 8.67 14.22 6.69
CA LEU A 47 10.13 14.32 6.60
C LEU A 47 10.51 15.29 5.48
N ASN A 48 11.76 15.77 5.50
CA ASN A 48 12.35 16.55 4.41
C ASN A 48 11.53 17.83 4.05
N ASN A 49 10.86 18.44 5.04
CA ASN A 49 9.94 19.58 4.83
C ASN A 49 8.86 19.30 3.77
N ASN A 50 8.36 18.06 3.73
CA ASN A 50 7.49 17.57 2.69
C ASN A 50 8.07 17.86 1.28
N GLN A 51 9.32 17.49 1.05
CA GLN A 51 9.91 17.32 -0.27
C GLN A 51 10.09 15.84 -0.57
N PRO A 52 10.14 15.42 -1.85
CA PRO A 52 10.38 14.03 -2.21
C PRO A 52 11.62 13.45 -1.49
N VAL A 53 11.50 12.23 -0.99
CA VAL A 53 12.64 11.50 -0.37
C VAL A 53 13.31 10.57 -1.37
N LEU A 54 12.59 10.14 -2.41
CA LEU A 54 13.11 9.42 -3.57
C LEU A 54 12.61 10.07 -4.86
N SER A 55 13.53 10.28 -5.81
CA SER A 55 13.19 10.87 -7.11
C SER A 55 12.58 9.83 -8.03
N SER A 56 11.32 10.00 -8.42
CA SER A 56 10.61 9.08 -9.33
C SER A 56 11.36 8.86 -10.64
N SER A 57 11.97 9.90 -11.19
CA SER A 57 12.81 9.83 -12.41
C SER A 57 14.01 8.89 -12.32
N THR A 58 14.41 8.49 -11.11
CA THR A 58 15.52 7.55 -10.90
C THR A 58 15.07 6.12 -10.63
N ILE A 59 13.83 5.92 -10.20
CA ILE A 59 13.33 4.61 -9.73
C ILE A 59 12.23 4.03 -10.62
N SER A 60 11.71 4.81 -11.56
CA SER A 60 10.56 4.46 -12.42
C SER A 60 10.89 4.70 -13.89
N GLN A 61 10.19 3.99 -14.77
CA GLN A 61 10.31 4.17 -16.20
C GLN A 61 9.60 5.44 -16.68
N THR A 62 8.45 5.76 -16.10
CA THR A 62 7.61 6.90 -16.56
C THR A 62 8.07 8.25 -16.00
N GLY A 63 8.91 8.25 -14.98
CA GLY A 63 9.33 9.45 -14.26
C GLY A 63 8.39 9.87 -13.12
N GLY A 64 7.32 9.12 -12.87
CA GLY A 64 6.35 9.33 -11.79
C GLY A 64 5.99 8.03 -11.10
N VAL A 65 5.66 8.10 -9.81
CA VAL A 65 5.19 6.95 -9.03
C VAL A 65 3.98 7.31 -8.19
N ARG A 66 3.08 6.35 -8.01
CA ARG A 66 1.86 6.49 -7.21
C ARG A 66 1.66 5.28 -6.31
N ASP A 67 0.82 5.47 -5.29
CA ASP A 67 0.28 4.39 -4.46
C ASP A 67 1.34 3.50 -3.78
N PRO A 68 2.35 4.06 -3.07
CA PRO A 68 3.39 3.25 -2.47
C PRO A 68 2.88 2.36 -1.33
N HIS A 69 3.12 1.06 -1.46
CA HIS A 69 2.94 0.08 -0.40
C HIS A 69 4.29 -0.34 0.19
N ILE A 70 4.52 -0.08 1.48
CA ILE A 70 5.75 -0.41 2.21
C ILE A 70 5.52 -1.55 3.21
N LEU A 71 6.51 -2.44 3.33
CA LEU A 71 6.51 -3.61 4.19
C LEU A 71 7.87 -3.75 4.89
N ARG A 72 7.85 -4.02 6.21
CA ARG A 72 9.03 -4.52 6.92
C ARG A 72 9.20 -6.01 6.62
N GLY A 73 10.38 -6.40 6.17
CA GLY A 73 10.72 -7.78 5.87
C GLY A 73 10.69 -8.69 7.09
N THR A 74 10.41 -9.98 6.85
CA THR A 74 10.28 -10.97 7.94
C THR A 74 11.64 -11.63 8.18
N GLY A 75 12.38 -11.13 9.18
CA GLY A 75 13.61 -11.77 9.69
C GLY A 75 14.89 -11.51 8.88
N ASP A 76 14.81 -10.79 7.76
CA ASP A 76 15.97 -10.32 6.98
C ASP A 76 16.48 -8.93 7.42
N GLY A 77 15.65 -8.17 8.15
CA GLY A 77 15.97 -6.81 8.59
C GLY A 77 15.85 -5.76 7.48
N GLU A 78 15.26 -6.13 6.33
CA GLU A 78 15.11 -5.26 5.17
C GLU A 78 13.70 -4.65 5.11
N PHE A 79 13.53 -3.69 4.22
CA PHE A 79 12.27 -3.03 3.90
C PHE A 79 12.00 -3.17 2.41
N TYR A 80 10.74 -3.40 2.07
CA TYR A 80 10.27 -3.62 0.72
C TYR A 80 9.20 -2.59 0.41
N MET A 81 9.24 -2.01 -0.78
CA MET A 81 8.20 -1.10 -1.24
C MET A 81 7.86 -1.42 -2.69
N VAL A 82 6.58 -1.31 -3.02
CA VAL A 82 6.12 -1.34 -4.42
C VAL A 82 5.27 -0.11 -4.69
N ALA A 83 5.23 0.34 -5.94
CA ALA A 83 4.45 1.50 -6.35
C ALA A 83 4.00 1.36 -7.82
N THR A 84 2.91 2.03 -8.18
CA THR A 84 2.47 2.17 -9.56
C THR A 84 3.51 3.01 -10.33
N ASP A 85 4.02 2.53 -11.47
CA ASP A 85 4.88 3.32 -12.37
C ASP A 85 3.99 4.20 -13.27
N MET A 86 3.83 5.47 -12.90
CA MET A 86 2.84 6.35 -13.51
C MET A 86 3.14 7.83 -13.28
N TYR A 87 3.25 8.58 -14.39
CA TYR A 87 3.34 10.04 -14.38
C TYR A 87 2.15 10.66 -15.12
N THR A 88 1.11 11.06 -14.40
CA THR A 88 -0.17 11.49 -15.00
C THR A 88 -0.11 12.86 -15.63
N LYS A 89 0.80 13.72 -15.18
CA LYS A 89 0.98 15.06 -15.76
C LYS A 89 1.67 15.02 -17.11
N GLU A 90 2.58 14.07 -17.31
CA GLU A 90 3.34 13.92 -18.56
C GLU A 90 2.67 12.93 -19.51
N ASN A 91 2.27 11.76 -19.00
CA ASN A 91 1.83 10.62 -19.83
C ASN A 91 0.31 10.38 -19.80
N GLY A 92 -0.42 11.09 -18.92
CA GLY A 92 -1.87 10.92 -18.78
C GLY A 92 -2.27 9.65 -18.00
N TRP A 93 -3.55 9.29 -18.10
CA TRP A 93 -4.18 8.20 -17.34
C TRP A 93 -4.52 6.96 -18.18
N ASP A 94 -4.23 6.99 -19.48
CA ASP A 94 -4.74 5.97 -20.39
C ASP A 94 -3.94 4.67 -20.32
N HIS A 95 -2.61 4.73 -20.19
CA HIS A 95 -1.74 3.58 -20.27
C HIS A 95 -0.68 3.56 -19.16
N ASN A 96 -0.75 2.57 -18.26
CA ASN A 96 0.15 2.43 -17.11
C ASN A 96 0.45 0.94 -16.85
N PRO A 97 1.38 0.33 -17.61
CA PRO A 97 1.65 -1.11 -17.53
C PRO A 97 2.63 -1.50 -16.41
N GLY A 98 3.14 -0.53 -15.64
CA GLY A 98 4.35 -0.70 -14.85
C GLY A 98 4.16 -0.80 -13.34
N VAL A 99 5.00 -1.62 -12.71
CA VAL A 99 5.19 -1.71 -11.26
C VAL A 99 6.63 -1.38 -10.92
N VAL A 100 6.85 -0.47 -9.97
CA VAL A 100 8.16 -0.22 -9.35
C VAL A 100 8.32 -1.15 -8.14
N LEU A 101 9.51 -1.73 -7.98
CA LEU A 101 9.92 -2.51 -6.82
C LEU A 101 11.13 -1.85 -6.18
N LEU A 102 11.11 -1.68 -4.86
CA LEU A 102 12.21 -1.13 -4.09
C LEU A 102 12.53 -1.98 -2.87
N ARG A 103 13.81 -2.06 -2.53
CA ARG A 103 14.33 -2.76 -1.36
C ARG A 103 15.38 -1.90 -0.65
N SER A 104 15.30 -1.83 0.67
CA SER A 104 16.22 -1.03 1.49
C SER A 104 16.64 -1.76 2.77
N PRO A 105 17.91 -1.68 3.19
CA PRO A 105 18.35 -2.16 4.50
C PRO A 105 18.06 -1.17 5.64
N ASP A 106 17.69 0.08 5.34
CA ASP A 106 17.72 1.17 6.32
C ASP A 106 16.67 2.28 6.18
N LEU A 107 15.73 2.13 5.24
CA LEU A 107 14.74 3.14 4.83
C LEU A 107 15.32 4.38 4.15
N ILE A 108 16.64 4.43 3.92
CA ILE A 108 17.33 5.59 3.33
C ILE A 108 17.87 5.25 1.95
N GLU A 109 18.66 4.18 1.86
CA GLU A 109 19.28 3.74 0.61
C GLU A 109 18.41 2.65 -0.02
N TRP A 110 17.94 2.89 -1.24
CA TRP A 110 17.00 2.00 -1.92
C TRP A 110 17.60 1.43 -3.20
N LYS A 111 17.67 0.10 -3.28
CA LYS A 111 17.76 -0.61 -4.55
C LYS A 111 16.39 -0.63 -5.20
N HIS A 112 16.35 -0.61 -6.52
CA HIS A 112 15.10 -0.59 -7.26
C HIS A 112 15.17 -1.46 -8.51
N GLY A 113 13.99 -1.82 -9.00
CA GLY A 113 13.73 -2.33 -10.34
C GLY A 113 12.31 -1.97 -10.74
N TRP A 114 11.94 -2.27 -11.97
CA TRP A 114 10.57 -2.09 -12.44
C TRP A 114 10.21 -3.21 -13.39
N VAL A 115 8.91 -3.49 -13.49
CA VAL A 115 8.35 -4.45 -14.42
C VAL A 115 7.28 -3.74 -15.23
N ASP A 116 7.48 -3.64 -16.53
CA ASP A 116 6.43 -3.35 -17.50
C ASP A 116 5.80 -4.68 -17.92
N LEU A 117 4.53 -4.90 -17.57
CA LEU A 117 3.85 -6.17 -17.84
C LEU A 117 3.66 -6.44 -19.34
N GLU A 118 3.35 -5.41 -20.12
CA GLU A 118 3.15 -5.53 -21.56
C GLU A 118 4.44 -5.99 -22.24
N ALA A 119 5.55 -5.32 -21.90
CA ALA A 119 6.86 -5.62 -22.47
C ALA A 119 7.44 -6.95 -21.97
N SER A 120 7.27 -7.26 -20.69
CA SER A 120 7.89 -8.44 -20.06
C SER A 120 7.12 -9.73 -20.30
N TYR A 121 5.79 -9.64 -20.46
CA TYR A 121 4.90 -10.80 -20.58
C TYR A 121 3.86 -10.62 -21.70
N PRO A 122 4.29 -10.34 -22.95
CA PRO A 122 3.39 -9.95 -24.04
C PRO A 122 2.37 -11.05 -24.40
N GLU A 123 2.67 -12.33 -24.18
CA GLU A 123 1.71 -13.41 -24.46
C GLU A 123 0.42 -13.30 -23.63
N GLN A 124 0.49 -12.72 -22.43
CA GLN A 124 -0.65 -12.58 -21.52
C GLN A 124 -1.09 -11.12 -21.34
N PHE A 125 -0.20 -10.15 -21.56
CA PHE A 125 -0.41 -8.75 -21.22
C PHE A 125 -0.22 -7.75 -22.38
N ASN A 126 -0.18 -8.19 -23.65
CA ASN A 126 -0.02 -7.32 -24.84
C ASN A 126 -1.08 -6.20 -25.04
N ASP A 127 -2.20 -6.23 -24.30
CA ASP A 127 -3.27 -5.23 -24.36
C ASP A 127 -3.64 -4.74 -22.94
N VAL A 128 -2.69 -4.82 -22.01
CA VAL A 128 -2.89 -4.30 -20.66
C VAL A 128 -3.04 -2.78 -20.72
N LYS A 129 -4.04 -2.27 -20.00
CA LYS A 129 -4.33 -0.85 -19.91
C LYS A 129 -3.76 -0.27 -18.62
N TRP A 130 -4.11 -0.89 -17.49
CA TRP A 130 -3.76 -0.42 -16.16
C TRP A 130 -3.18 -1.56 -15.33
N VAL A 131 -2.08 -1.26 -14.63
CA VAL A 131 -1.47 -2.06 -13.59
C VAL A 131 -1.30 -1.14 -12.39
N TRP A 132 -2.23 -1.19 -11.45
CA TRP A 132 -2.37 -0.15 -10.43
C TRP A 132 -2.30 -0.67 -9.00
N ALA A 133 -1.84 0.23 -8.13
CA ALA A 133 -1.77 0.09 -6.67
C ALA A 133 -1.20 -1.27 -6.23
N PRO A 134 0.04 -1.59 -6.66
CA PRO A 134 0.68 -2.80 -6.20
C PRO A 134 0.90 -2.75 -4.70
N GLN A 135 0.76 -3.92 -4.07
CA GLN A 135 1.08 -4.14 -2.67
C GLN A 135 1.93 -5.39 -2.53
N VAL A 136 2.59 -5.53 -1.38
CA VAL A 136 3.51 -6.64 -1.11
C VAL A 136 3.20 -7.27 0.25
N ILE A 137 3.19 -8.60 0.29
CA ILE A 137 3.07 -9.39 1.51
C ILE A 137 4.06 -10.55 1.50
N TYR A 138 4.57 -10.95 2.66
CA TYR A 138 5.40 -12.15 2.79
C TYR A 138 4.51 -13.39 2.87
N ASP A 139 4.69 -14.33 1.94
CA ASP A 139 4.06 -15.64 1.95
C ASP A 139 4.92 -16.62 2.73
N GLU A 140 4.57 -16.87 3.99
CA GLU A 140 5.29 -17.78 4.88
C GLU A 140 5.31 -19.24 4.37
N GLU A 141 4.30 -19.67 3.60
CA GLU A 141 4.24 -21.04 3.07
C GLU A 141 5.25 -21.26 1.93
N VAL A 142 5.50 -20.21 1.14
CA VAL A 142 6.42 -20.24 0.00
C VAL A 142 7.80 -19.68 0.36
N GLY A 143 7.89 -18.89 1.43
CA GLY A 143 9.11 -18.22 1.88
C GLY A 143 9.53 -17.04 1.00
N LYS A 144 8.57 -16.37 0.34
CA LYS A 144 8.82 -15.32 -0.66
C LYS A 144 7.86 -14.15 -0.52
N TYR A 145 8.26 -13.00 -1.08
CA TYR A 145 7.39 -11.84 -1.19
C TYR A 145 6.44 -11.99 -2.40
N LEU A 146 5.14 -11.96 -2.13
CA LEU A 146 4.09 -11.93 -3.12
C LEU A 146 3.70 -10.47 -3.38
N VAL A 147 3.83 -10.03 -4.62
CA VAL A 147 3.36 -8.72 -5.08
C VAL A 147 2.02 -8.91 -5.79
N TYR A 148 1.02 -8.11 -5.43
CA TYR A 148 -0.32 -8.19 -6.00
C TYR A 148 -0.83 -6.80 -6.35
N PHE A 149 -1.62 -6.70 -7.42
CA PHE A 149 -2.02 -5.42 -8.03
C PHE A 149 -3.29 -5.60 -8.84
N THR A 150 -3.93 -4.48 -9.18
CA THR A 150 -5.12 -4.49 -10.03
C THR A 150 -4.73 -4.40 -11.49
N VAL A 151 -5.34 -5.24 -12.33
CA VAL A 151 -5.15 -5.22 -13.78
C VAL A 151 -6.46 -4.87 -14.48
N ARG A 152 -6.35 -4.01 -15.50
CA ARG A 152 -7.39 -3.77 -16.52
C ARG A 152 -6.79 -3.96 -17.90
N PHE A 153 -7.57 -4.50 -18.84
CA PHE A 153 -7.21 -4.57 -20.26
C PHE A 153 -7.98 -3.54 -21.10
N TYR A 154 -7.51 -3.22 -22.30
CA TYR A 154 -8.27 -2.34 -23.21
C TYR A 154 -9.59 -2.98 -23.68
N TYR A 155 -9.62 -4.30 -23.80
CA TYR A 155 -10.76 -5.06 -24.30
C TYR A 155 -11.72 -5.57 -23.21
N ASP A 156 -11.35 -5.44 -21.93
CA ASP A 156 -12.14 -5.90 -20.78
C ASP A 156 -12.11 -4.83 -19.68
N ASP A 157 -13.28 -4.34 -19.28
CA ASP A 157 -13.42 -3.28 -18.28
C ASP A 157 -13.35 -3.80 -16.84
N ARG A 158 -13.18 -5.11 -16.65
CA ARG A 158 -12.95 -5.72 -15.34
C ARG A 158 -11.68 -5.19 -14.68
N LEU A 159 -11.76 -5.12 -13.36
CA LEU A 159 -10.68 -4.73 -12.45
C LEU A 159 -10.43 -5.93 -11.55
N ASP A 160 -9.50 -6.77 -12.00
CA ASP A 160 -9.18 -8.05 -11.36
C ASP A 160 -7.81 -7.97 -10.69
N PHE A 161 -7.65 -8.66 -9.56
CA PHE A 161 -6.36 -8.74 -8.88
C PHE A 161 -5.49 -9.84 -9.48
N TYR A 162 -4.26 -9.49 -9.85
CA TYR A 162 -3.20 -10.41 -10.26
C TYR A 162 -2.08 -10.38 -9.22
N SER A 163 -1.25 -11.42 -9.21
CA SER A 163 -0.11 -11.51 -8.31
C SER A 163 1.06 -12.29 -8.92
N ALA A 164 2.27 -11.99 -8.47
CA ALA A 164 3.49 -12.71 -8.80
C ALA A 164 4.45 -12.69 -7.62
N TYR A 165 5.25 -13.74 -7.46
CA TYR A 165 6.35 -13.71 -6.50
C TYR A 165 7.49 -12.86 -7.04
N ALA A 166 8.03 -11.98 -6.21
CA ALA A 166 9.22 -11.21 -6.51
C ALA A 166 10.46 -12.13 -6.58
N ASN A 167 11.40 -11.78 -7.45
CA ASN A 167 12.71 -12.42 -7.51
C ASN A 167 13.55 -12.10 -6.25
N GLU A 168 14.64 -12.85 -6.03
CA GLU A 168 15.48 -12.74 -4.82
C GLU A 168 16.05 -11.32 -4.58
N ASP A 169 16.41 -10.63 -5.66
CA ASP A 169 16.94 -9.26 -5.61
C ASP A 169 15.86 -8.19 -5.43
N PHE A 170 14.57 -8.57 -5.50
CA PHE A 170 13.42 -7.68 -5.45
C PHE A 170 13.44 -6.58 -6.53
N THR A 171 13.83 -6.96 -7.75
CA THR A 171 13.91 -6.07 -8.92
C THR A 171 12.90 -6.41 -10.01
N GLY A 172 12.17 -7.51 -9.85
CA GLY A 172 11.11 -7.96 -10.77
C GLY A 172 10.44 -9.24 -10.27
N PHE A 173 9.75 -9.96 -11.16
CA PHE A 173 9.02 -11.18 -10.81
C PHE A 173 9.73 -12.45 -11.30
N GLU A 174 9.54 -13.56 -10.58
CA GLU A 174 10.09 -14.87 -10.96
C GLU A 174 9.39 -15.52 -12.16
N ALA A 175 8.14 -15.16 -12.37
CA ALA A 175 7.29 -15.72 -13.41
C ALA A 175 6.19 -14.72 -13.81
N VAL A 176 5.48 -15.04 -14.89
CA VAL A 176 4.33 -14.25 -15.36
C VAL A 176 3.25 -14.14 -14.26
N PRO A 177 2.73 -12.93 -13.98
CA PRO A 177 1.67 -12.75 -13.00
C PRO A 177 0.42 -13.58 -13.28
N GLN A 178 -0.13 -14.17 -12.23
CA GLN A 178 -1.31 -15.02 -12.27
C GLN A 178 -2.50 -14.32 -11.65
N LEU A 179 -3.70 -14.64 -12.14
CA LEU A 179 -4.94 -14.18 -11.55
C LEU A 179 -5.04 -14.65 -10.09
N MET A 180 -5.09 -13.70 -9.16
CA MET A 180 -5.23 -13.96 -7.72
C MET A 180 -6.69 -14.01 -7.32
N PHE A 181 -7.48 -13.04 -7.78
CA PHE A 181 -8.85 -12.88 -7.33
C PHE A 181 -9.70 -12.05 -8.30
N LYS A 182 -10.86 -12.59 -8.67
CA LYS A 182 -11.91 -11.90 -9.44
C LYS A 182 -13.03 -11.52 -8.51
N THR A 183 -13.15 -10.24 -8.20
CA THR A 183 -14.31 -9.74 -7.44
C THR A 183 -15.56 -9.75 -8.31
N LYS A 184 -16.75 -9.80 -7.70
CA LYS A 184 -18.00 -9.83 -8.47
C LYS A 184 -18.21 -8.59 -9.36
N TYR A 185 -17.76 -7.42 -8.91
CA TYR A 185 -18.03 -6.14 -9.58
C TYR A 185 -16.78 -5.34 -9.97
N GLY A 186 -15.59 -5.95 -9.89
CA GLY A 186 -14.32 -5.26 -10.05
C GLY A 186 -13.92 -4.50 -8.77
N ALA A 187 -12.62 -4.43 -8.53
CA ALA A 187 -12.05 -3.74 -7.38
C ALA A 187 -10.66 -3.20 -7.68
N ILE A 188 -10.28 -2.13 -6.97
CA ILE A 188 -8.94 -1.54 -6.98
C ILE A 188 -8.38 -1.47 -5.55
N ASP A 189 -7.12 -1.05 -5.41
CA ASP A 189 -6.49 -0.67 -4.14
C ASP A 189 -6.58 -1.76 -3.06
N GLY A 190 -6.15 -2.97 -3.39
CA GLY A 190 -6.22 -4.11 -2.49
C GLY A 190 -5.15 -4.05 -1.40
N ASP A 191 -5.51 -4.28 -0.13
CA ASP A 191 -4.59 -4.37 1.02
C ASP A 191 -4.88 -5.59 1.90
N ILE A 192 -3.85 -6.44 2.07
CA ILE A 192 -3.95 -7.73 2.77
C ILE A 192 -3.29 -7.65 4.15
N VAL A 193 -4.09 -7.91 5.19
CA VAL A 193 -3.61 -8.12 6.56
C VAL A 193 -3.93 -9.52 7.04
N LYS A 194 -2.97 -10.19 7.69
CA LYS A 194 -3.17 -11.51 8.33
C LYS A 194 -3.49 -11.32 9.81
N LYS A 195 -4.58 -11.94 10.28
CA LYS A 195 -4.97 -12.00 11.70
C LYS A 195 -5.56 -13.36 12.02
N ASP A 196 -5.10 -13.97 13.11
CA ASP A 196 -5.62 -15.26 13.62
C ASP A 196 -5.69 -16.38 12.56
N GLY A 197 -4.71 -16.42 11.64
CA GLY A 197 -4.65 -17.40 10.55
C GLY A 197 -5.52 -17.10 9.33
N VAL A 198 -6.23 -15.96 9.32
CA VAL A 198 -7.06 -15.51 8.20
C VAL A 198 -6.41 -14.32 7.52
N TYR A 199 -6.36 -14.34 6.20
CA TYR A 199 -6.02 -13.18 5.37
C TYR A 199 -7.27 -12.36 5.10
N HIS A 200 -7.18 -11.06 5.34
CA HIS A 200 -8.22 -10.06 5.12
C HIS A 200 -7.75 -9.13 4.00
N LEU A 201 -8.35 -9.24 2.82
CA LEU A 201 -8.13 -8.34 1.70
C LEU A 201 -9.17 -7.22 1.76
N PHE A 202 -8.75 -6.01 2.09
CA PHE A 202 -9.53 -4.78 1.97
C PHE A 202 -9.35 -4.21 0.57
N TYR A 203 -10.39 -3.66 -0.03
CA TYR A 203 -10.30 -3.10 -1.38
C TYR A 203 -11.38 -2.07 -1.64
N LYS A 204 -11.15 -1.18 -2.60
CA LYS A 204 -12.18 -0.27 -3.12
C LYS A 204 -13.10 -1.04 -4.08
N GLY A 205 -14.33 -1.28 -3.64
CA GLY A 205 -15.35 -2.01 -4.40
C GLY A 205 -16.38 -1.09 -5.05
N HIS A 206 -16.91 -1.54 -6.19
CA HIS A 206 -17.80 -0.77 -7.07
C HIS A 206 -19.10 -1.55 -7.34
N THR A 207 -20.08 -1.51 -6.44
CA THR A 207 -21.29 -2.32 -6.61
C THR A 207 -22.15 -1.77 -7.76
N ARG A 208 -22.50 -2.67 -8.68
CA ARG A 208 -23.27 -2.36 -9.90
C ARG A 208 -24.62 -3.04 -9.94
N ASN A 209 -25.58 -2.40 -10.59
CA ASN A 209 -26.88 -3.02 -10.91
C ASN A 209 -26.75 -4.02 -12.08
N LYS A 210 -27.88 -4.58 -12.55
CA LYS A 210 -27.87 -5.59 -13.62
C LYS A 210 -27.51 -4.99 -14.98
N GLU A 211 -27.72 -3.69 -15.12
CA GLU A 211 -27.44 -2.88 -16.30
C GLU A 211 -25.98 -2.41 -16.33
N GLY A 212 -25.19 -2.70 -15.28
CA GLY A 212 -23.77 -2.37 -15.19
C GLY A 212 -23.47 -0.99 -14.61
N GLU A 213 -24.50 -0.26 -14.17
CA GLU A 213 -24.36 1.07 -13.57
C GLU A 213 -23.92 0.96 -12.11
N GLU A 214 -22.85 1.68 -11.75
CA GLU A 214 -22.40 1.77 -10.36
C GLU A 214 -23.37 2.63 -9.55
N PHE A 215 -23.85 2.10 -8.42
CA PHE A 215 -24.72 2.84 -7.49
C PHE A 215 -24.13 2.99 -6.10
N GLU A 216 -23.10 2.21 -5.75
CA GLU A 216 -22.43 2.30 -4.46
C GLU A 216 -20.95 1.96 -4.61
N ASN A 217 -20.09 2.67 -3.87
CA ASN A 217 -18.67 2.42 -3.83
C ASN A 217 -18.09 2.78 -2.45
N GLY A 218 -16.97 2.17 -2.10
CA GLY A 218 -16.38 2.25 -0.75
C GLY A 218 -15.41 1.09 -0.50
N ILE A 219 -14.93 0.96 0.73
CA ILE A 219 -14.04 -0.12 1.16
C ILE A 219 -14.87 -1.36 1.49
N GLN A 220 -14.62 -2.45 0.77
CA GLN A 220 -15.16 -3.79 1.01
C GLN A 220 -14.03 -4.73 1.46
N GLN A 221 -14.40 -5.97 1.78
CA GLN A 221 -13.45 -6.97 2.25
C GLN A 221 -13.75 -8.35 1.64
N ALA A 222 -12.69 -9.08 1.35
CA ALA A 222 -12.71 -10.52 1.13
C ALA A 222 -11.79 -11.22 2.14
N THR A 223 -12.10 -12.47 2.47
CA THR A 223 -11.29 -13.26 3.43
C THR A 223 -10.88 -14.60 2.83
N SER A 224 -9.71 -15.09 3.23
CA SER A 224 -9.21 -16.41 2.82
C SER A 224 -8.29 -16.99 3.90
N ASN A 225 -8.18 -18.32 3.96
CA ASN A 225 -7.17 -18.99 4.78
C ASN A 225 -5.84 -19.19 4.03
N SER A 226 -5.76 -18.77 2.77
CA SER A 226 -4.56 -18.84 1.93
C SER A 226 -4.48 -17.65 0.98
N LEU A 227 -3.28 -17.13 0.74
CA LEU A 227 -3.05 -16.09 -0.29
C LEU A 227 -3.45 -16.56 -1.70
N LYS A 228 -3.48 -17.88 -1.93
CA LYS A 228 -3.91 -18.51 -3.20
C LYS A 228 -5.43 -18.66 -3.32
N GLY A 229 -6.17 -18.20 -2.31
CA GLY A 229 -7.63 -18.34 -2.25
C GLY A 229 -8.10 -19.76 -1.89
N PRO A 230 -9.40 -20.06 -2.11
CA PRO A 230 -10.40 -19.15 -2.66
C PRO A 230 -10.70 -17.99 -1.70
N TRP A 231 -10.87 -16.79 -2.25
CA TRP A 231 -11.29 -15.60 -1.52
C TRP A 231 -12.81 -15.55 -1.41
N LYS A 232 -13.31 -15.31 -0.19
CA LYS A 232 -14.74 -15.16 0.10
C LYS A 232 -15.08 -13.67 0.25
N GLU A 233 -15.82 -13.13 -0.71
CA GLU A 233 -16.31 -11.76 -0.70
C GLU A 233 -17.33 -11.49 0.41
N ASN A 234 -17.23 -10.30 1.00
CA ASN A 234 -18.26 -9.67 1.78
C ASN A 234 -18.70 -8.37 1.10
N PHE A 235 -19.96 -8.32 0.69
CA PHE A 235 -20.53 -7.16 -0.02
C PHE A 235 -20.84 -5.97 0.90
N ARG A 236 -20.67 -6.10 2.22
CA ARG A 236 -20.82 -4.98 3.15
C ARG A 236 -19.68 -3.99 2.97
N TYR A 237 -20.03 -2.72 2.81
CA TYR A 237 -19.08 -1.61 2.93
C TYR A 237 -18.70 -1.36 4.38
N LEU A 238 -17.40 -1.22 4.63
CA LEU A 238 -16.81 -1.05 5.95
C LEU A 238 -16.60 0.42 6.31
N ASP A 239 -16.38 1.25 5.29
CA ASP A 239 -16.21 2.68 5.49
C ASP A 239 -17.55 3.37 5.78
N ILE A 240 -17.53 4.42 6.60
CA ILE A 240 -18.76 5.16 6.93
C ILE A 240 -19.30 6.02 5.76
N TYR A 241 -18.58 6.10 4.64
CA TYR A 241 -18.87 7.01 3.54
C TYR A 241 -19.59 6.33 2.37
N ALA A 242 -19.67 5.00 2.36
CA ALA A 242 -20.48 4.25 1.41
C ALA A 242 -21.93 4.79 1.35
N GLY A 243 -22.42 4.93 0.11
CA GLY A 243 -23.73 5.54 -0.17
C GLY A 243 -23.80 7.07 0.03
N LYS A 244 -22.70 7.74 0.36
CA LYS A 244 -22.63 9.21 0.51
C LYS A 244 -21.86 9.86 -0.65
N SER A 245 -21.85 11.20 -0.68
CA SER A 245 -21.14 11.99 -1.70
C SER A 245 -19.61 11.93 -1.55
N THR A 246 -19.13 11.75 -0.33
CA THR A 246 -17.72 11.62 0.00
C THR A 246 -17.17 10.31 -0.56
N ARG A 247 -16.08 10.39 -1.32
CA ARG A 247 -15.47 9.22 -1.98
C ARG A 247 -14.19 8.83 -1.27
N VAL A 248 -14.02 7.53 -1.06
CA VAL A 248 -12.86 6.93 -0.40
C VAL A 248 -12.11 6.01 -1.36
N GLU A 249 -10.80 5.90 -1.26
CA GLU A 249 -9.97 4.91 -1.96
C GLU A 249 -8.68 4.65 -1.18
N GLY A 250 -7.80 3.79 -1.70
CA GLY A 250 -6.45 3.63 -1.17
C GLY A 250 -6.38 3.24 0.30
N SER A 251 -7.02 2.13 0.66
CA SER A 251 -7.00 1.64 2.04
C SER A 251 -5.59 1.22 2.46
N SER A 252 -5.20 1.61 3.67
CA SER A 252 -4.08 1.01 4.38
C SER A 252 -4.50 0.60 5.79
N VAL A 253 -4.30 -0.68 6.12
CA VAL A 253 -4.75 -1.33 7.34
C VAL A 253 -3.53 -1.77 8.13
N PHE A 254 -3.37 -1.23 9.34
CA PHE A 254 -2.20 -1.52 10.15
C PHE A 254 -2.56 -1.62 11.63
N LYS A 255 -1.86 -2.50 12.35
CA LYS A 255 -2.03 -2.69 13.79
C LYS A 255 -1.34 -1.55 14.53
N LEU A 256 -1.99 -1.02 15.57
CA LEU A 256 -1.37 -0.06 16.46
C LEU A 256 -0.35 -0.75 17.38
N ASN A 257 0.83 -0.16 17.48
CA ASN A 257 1.93 -0.59 18.34
C ASN A 257 1.43 -0.79 19.78
N GLY A 258 1.64 -2.00 20.31
CA GLY A 258 1.29 -2.36 21.68
C GLY A 258 -0.21 -2.45 21.99
N LYS A 259 -1.09 -2.47 20.97
CA LYS A 259 -2.54 -2.56 21.15
C LYS A 259 -3.15 -3.66 20.28
N GLU A 260 -4.22 -4.27 20.75
CA GLU A 260 -5.09 -5.16 19.95
C GLU A 260 -6.13 -4.33 19.18
N GLU A 261 -5.66 -3.32 18.44
CA GLU A 261 -6.47 -2.39 17.66
C GLU A 261 -5.76 -2.10 16.34
N TYR A 262 -6.55 -1.94 15.28
CA TYR A 262 -6.13 -1.65 13.92
C TYR A 262 -6.76 -0.35 13.47
N PHE A 263 -6.01 0.41 12.67
CA PHE A 263 -6.58 1.47 11.85
C PHE A 263 -6.84 0.93 10.45
N LEU A 264 -8.02 1.26 9.91
CA LEU A 264 -8.28 1.31 8.47
C LEU A 264 -8.23 2.78 8.09
N MET A 265 -7.15 3.20 7.45
CA MET A 265 -7.05 4.55 6.88
C MET A 265 -7.38 4.54 5.39
N TYR A 266 -7.85 5.66 4.87
CA TYR A 266 -8.19 5.80 3.45
C TYR A 266 -8.11 7.25 2.97
N ASP A 267 -7.89 7.40 1.67
CA ASP A 267 -7.81 8.65 0.95
C ASP A 267 -9.21 9.16 0.58
N LEU A 268 -9.57 10.34 1.09
CA LEU A 268 -10.80 11.04 0.72
C LEU A 268 -10.48 11.97 -0.47
N TYR A 269 -10.15 11.36 -1.59
CA TYR A 269 -9.42 12.00 -2.69
C TYR A 269 -10.10 13.21 -3.30
N SER A 270 -11.44 13.24 -3.29
CA SER A 270 -12.23 14.37 -3.80
C SER A 270 -12.31 15.53 -2.82
N ASP A 271 -12.07 15.27 -1.54
CA ASP A 271 -12.15 16.24 -0.44
C ASP A 271 -10.75 16.68 0.05
N HIS A 272 -9.66 16.10 -0.47
CA HIS A 272 -8.28 16.33 -0.04
C HIS A 272 -8.05 16.08 1.46
N ARG A 273 -8.77 15.10 2.01
CA ARG A 273 -8.68 14.68 3.40
C ARG A 273 -8.14 13.26 3.50
N TYR A 274 -7.71 12.91 4.69
CA TYR A 274 -7.24 11.57 5.01
C TYR A 274 -7.74 11.23 6.41
N GLU A 275 -8.44 10.12 6.54
CA GLU A 275 -9.13 9.73 7.77
C GLU A 275 -8.97 8.24 8.04
N TYR A 276 -9.42 7.82 9.21
CA TYR A 276 -9.34 6.42 9.61
C TYR A 276 -10.51 5.99 10.50
N GLN A 277 -10.83 4.70 10.44
CA GLN A 277 -11.69 4.00 11.40
C GLN A 277 -10.89 2.98 12.20
N ARG A 278 -11.44 2.58 13.35
CA ARG A 278 -10.80 1.62 14.27
C ARG A 278 -11.50 0.28 14.24
N SER A 279 -10.74 -0.80 14.38
CA SER A 279 -11.27 -2.15 14.57
C SER A 279 -10.36 -2.98 15.49
N SER A 280 -10.94 -3.92 16.23
CA SER A 280 -10.17 -4.94 16.98
C SER A 280 -10.23 -6.33 16.33
N ASP A 281 -11.14 -6.54 15.38
CA ASP A 281 -11.41 -7.85 14.78
C ASP A 281 -11.25 -7.88 13.25
N LEU A 282 -10.99 -6.72 12.62
CA LEU A 282 -10.91 -6.52 11.16
C LEU A 282 -12.23 -6.75 10.41
N TYR A 283 -13.35 -6.96 11.11
CA TYR A 283 -14.67 -7.12 10.52
C TYR A 283 -15.56 -5.92 10.83
N HIS A 284 -15.55 -5.45 12.08
CA HIS A 284 -16.37 -4.34 12.56
C HIS A 284 -15.50 -3.11 12.78
N PHE A 285 -15.87 -2.02 12.14
CA PHE A 285 -15.18 -0.75 12.23
C PHE A 285 -16.06 0.29 12.95
N SER A 286 -15.42 1.27 13.59
CA SER A 286 -16.13 2.33 14.30
C SER A 286 -17.09 3.12 13.40
N ASP A 287 -18.28 3.46 13.90
CA ASP A 287 -19.30 4.25 13.17
C ASP A 287 -18.93 5.74 13.00
N THR A 288 -17.78 6.15 13.55
CA THR A 288 -17.19 7.48 13.39
C THR A 288 -15.76 7.36 12.90
N THR A 289 -15.29 8.40 12.21
CA THR A 289 -13.89 8.52 11.80
C THR A 289 -13.06 9.30 12.81
N GLY A 290 -11.77 8.99 12.85
CA GLY A 290 -10.75 9.90 13.33
C GLY A 290 -10.17 10.71 12.16
N VAL A 291 -9.61 11.87 12.48
CA VAL A 291 -8.88 12.72 11.53
C VAL A 291 -7.42 12.75 11.96
N PHE A 292 -6.49 12.76 10.99
CA PHE A 292 -5.08 12.96 11.26
C PHE A 292 -4.75 14.44 11.44
N THR A 293 -3.88 14.74 12.42
CA THR A 293 -3.17 16.02 12.48
C THR A 293 -1.92 15.86 11.62
N LYS A 294 -1.74 16.69 10.60
CA LYS A 294 -0.63 16.57 9.63
C LYS A 294 -0.26 17.91 9.01
N ASP A 295 0.97 18.03 8.55
CA ASP A 295 1.53 19.20 7.85
C ASP A 295 1.74 18.98 6.33
N PHE A 296 1.15 17.91 5.78
CA PHE A 296 1.22 17.50 4.37
C PHE A 296 -0.15 17.07 3.83
N TYR A 297 -0.29 16.83 2.52
CA TYR A 297 -1.54 16.44 1.86
C TYR A 297 -1.37 15.14 1.07
N PRO A 298 -1.33 13.99 1.78
CA PRO A 298 -1.05 12.71 1.17
C PRO A 298 -2.19 12.25 0.27
N ARG A 299 -1.82 11.47 -0.74
CA ARG A 299 -2.70 10.55 -1.47
C ARG A 299 -2.40 9.12 -1.05
N HIS A 300 -3.08 8.14 -1.67
CA HIS A 300 -2.91 6.70 -1.44
C HIS A 300 -1.45 6.32 -1.16
N GLY A 301 -1.25 5.64 -0.02
CA GLY A 301 0.02 5.12 0.45
C GLY A 301 -0.22 4.17 1.62
N SER A 302 0.83 3.86 2.38
CA SER A 302 0.78 2.80 3.41
C SER A 302 1.70 3.07 4.60
N VAL A 303 1.40 2.40 5.72
CA VAL A 303 2.11 2.59 6.99
C VAL A 303 2.76 1.32 7.51
N ILE A 304 3.99 1.45 8.00
CA ILE A 304 4.67 0.43 8.82
C ILE A 304 5.04 0.98 10.19
N SER A 305 5.21 0.07 11.15
CA SER A 305 5.81 0.38 12.44
C SER A 305 7.33 0.55 12.32
N ILE A 306 7.88 1.49 13.07
CA ILE A 306 9.33 1.78 13.13
C ILE A 306 9.87 1.80 14.56
N THR A 307 11.15 1.48 14.70
CA THR A 307 11.92 1.56 15.94
C THR A 307 12.45 2.98 16.17
N LYS A 308 12.88 3.26 17.41
CA LYS A 308 13.57 4.51 17.73
C LYS A 308 14.82 4.73 16.90
N GLU A 309 15.60 3.68 16.66
CA GLU A 309 16.84 3.72 15.90
C GLU A 309 16.57 4.07 14.43
N GLU A 310 15.53 3.50 13.83
CA GLU A 310 15.07 3.89 12.49
C GLU A 310 14.62 5.34 12.43
N ALA A 311 13.79 5.78 13.39
CA ALA A 311 13.35 7.17 13.46
C ALA A 311 14.55 8.14 13.54
N ARG A 312 15.59 7.82 14.33
CA ARG A 312 16.81 8.64 14.42
C ARG A 312 17.61 8.65 13.12
N ARG A 313 17.69 7.53 12.38
CA ARG A 313 18.32 7.50 11.06
C ARG A 313 17.61 8.42 10.08
N LEU A 314 16.27 8.36 10.06
CA LEU A 314 15.43 9.23 9.23
C LEU A 314 15.62 10.71 9.59
N GLU A 315 15.66 11.05 10.88
CA GLU A 315 15.94 12.41 11.36
C GLU A 315 17.31 12.90 10.88
N GLN A 316 18.35 12.07 10.99
CA GLN A 316 19.70 12.43 10.57
C GLN A 316 19.79 12.73 9.07
N LYS A 317 19.01 12.02 8.25
CA LYS A 317 19.03 12.18 6.79
C LYS A 317 18.19 13.37 6.31
N TRP A 318 16.97 13.51 6.83
CA TRP A 318 15.94 14.38 6.26
C TRP A 318 15.35 15.39 7.24
N GLY A 319 15.54 15.22 8.54
CA GLY A 319 14.84 15.98 9.56
C GLY A 319 13.33 15.75 9.56
N GLY A 320 12.61 16.43 10.47
CA GLY A 320 11.14 16.41 10.53
C GLY A 320 10.57 15.29 11.40
N VAL A 321 11.40 14.58 12.16
CA VAL A 321 10.95 13.55 13.09
C VAL A 321 10.50 14.19 14.42
N PRO A 322 9.31 13.84 14.95
CA PRO A 322 8.83 14.32 16.24
C PRO A 322 9.81 14.02 17.37
N LYS A 323 9.95 14.95 18.31
CA LYS A 323 10.89 14.83 19.45
C LYS A 323 10.62 13.59 20.30
N GLU A 324 9.37 13.19 20.39
CA GLU A 324 8.88 11.99 21.07
C GLU A 324 9.57 10.71 20.56
N LEU A 325 9.88 10.66 19.24
CA LEU A 325 10.50 9.51 18.60
C LEU A 325 12.02 9.49 18.68
N ILE A 326 12.69 10.63 18.85
CA ILE A 326 14.16 10.65 18.86
C ILE A 326 14.74 10.66 20.27
N GLY A 327 13.97 11.10 21.27
CA GLY A 327 14.41 11.25 22.66
C GLY A 327 15.54 12.27 22.78
N GLN A 328 15.22 13.46 23.30
CA GLN A 328 16.25 14.44 23.65
C GLN A 328 17.01 14.02 24.90
#